data_AF-A0A0U1NHK2-F1
#
_entry.id   AF-A0A0U1NHK2-F1
#
_cell.length_a   1.000
_cell.length_b   1.000
_cell.length_c   1.000
_cell.angle_alpha   90.00
_cell.angle_beta   90.00
_cell.angle_gamma   90.00
#
_symmetry.space_group_name_H-M   'P 1'
#
loop_
_entity.id
_entity.type
_entity.pdbx_description
1 polymer ?
#
loop_
_entity_poly.entity_id
_entity_poly.type
_entity_poly.pdbx_seq_one_letter_code
_entity_poly.pdbx_strand_id
1 'polypeptide(L)'
;MGMEVRGMPLSSFIVPHERQQMAEAIDQMFDSPACVTLTLRAETGVGRDSLDAKIILLPLKSDFGDVSRVLGAFVTNGKIGRAPRRFNILETDVRPLLKDPTGSTADAILSSRPAPQPTEDTPVISADEFQSKSSKKPNLQVLTFDR
;
A
#
# COMPACT_ATOMS: atom_id res chain seq x y z
N MET A 1 12.80 12.20 -6.09
CA MET A 1 12.37 11.92 -7.47
C MET A 1 11.98 13.27 -8.07
N GLY A 2 12.72 13.83 -9.02
CA GLY A 2 12.45 15.17 -9.58
C GLY A 2 11.43 15.12 -10.72
N MET A 3 10.37 14.32 -10.58
CA MET A 3 9.42 14.00 -11.63
C MET A 3 8.03 14.35 -11.15
N GLU A 4 7.27 15.09 -11.96
CA GLU A 4 5.82 15.16 -11.80
C GLU A 4 5.25 13.81 -12.25
N VAL A 5 4.65 13.08 -11.33
CA VAL A 5 4.21 11.68 -11.54
C VAL A 5 2.73 11.59 -11.86
N ARG A 6 2.01 12.72 -11.80
CA ARG A 6 0.60 12.79 -12.17
C ARG A 6 0.43 12.53 -13.67
N GLY A 7 -0.54 11.70 -14.01
CA GLY A 7 -0.82 11.32 -15.40
C GLY A 7 0.14 10.27 -15.99
N MET A 8 1.14 9.81 -15.24
CA MET A 8 1.98 8.70 -15.65
C MET A 8 1.45 7.37 -15.08
N PRO A 9 1.51 6.27 -15.85
CA PRO A 9 1.13 4.97 -15.33
C PRO A 9 2.13 4.51 -14.26
N LEU A 10 1.65 3.80 -13.23
CA LEU A 10 2.47 3.22 -12.15
C LEU A 10 3.64 2.38 -12.69
N SER A 11 3.43 1.74 -13.85
CA SER A 11 4.43 0.91 -14.53
C SER A 11 5.65 1.69 -15.03
N SER A 12 5.60 3.03 -15.04
CA SER A 12 6.74 3.89 -15.38
C SER A 12 7.89 3.77 -14.39
N PHE A 13 7.60 3.41 -13.13
CA PHE A 13 8.62 3.16 -12.11
C PHE A 13 9.28 1.79 -12.27
N ILE A 14 8.67 0.86 -13.01
CA ILE A 14 9.15 -0.51 -13.19
C ILE A 14 9.94 -0.63 -14.50
N VAL A 15 10.96 -1.47 -14.50
CA VAL A 15 11.69 -1.82 -15.72
C VAL A 15 10.77 -2.44 -16.77
N PRO A 16 10.98 -2.18 -18.08
CA PRO A 16 10.03 -2.59 -19.11
C PRO A 16 9.64 -4.07 -19.12
N HIS A 17 10.58 -4.97 -18.82
CA HIS A 17 10.36 -6.41 -18.92
C HIS A 17 9.54 -7.01 -17.76
N GLU A 18 9.36 -6.29 -16.65
CA GLU A 18 8.57 -6.74 -15.49
C GLU A 18 7.22 -6.04 -15.38
N ARG A 19 6.90 -5.12 -16.30
CA ARG A 19 5.61 -4.41 -16.29
C ARG A 19 4.43 -5.36 -16.43
N GLN A 20 4.60 -6.44 -17.17
CA GLN A 20 3.57 -7.46 -17.35
C GLN A 20 3.24 -8.16 -16.02
N GLN A 21 4.27 -8.54 -15.25
CA GLN A 21 4.09 -9.13 -13.92
C GLN A 21 3.35 -8.18 -12.97
N MET A 22 3.67 -6.89 -13.02
CA MET A 22 2.96 -5.89 -12.21
C MET A 22 1.50 -5.74 -12.66
N ALA A 23 1.23 -5.74 -13.96
CA ALA A 23 -0.12 -5.64 -14.50
C ALA A 23 -0.98 -6.83 -14.05
N GLU A 24 -0.45 -8.04 -14.15
CA GLU A 24 -1.15 -9.27 -13.71
C GLU A 24 -1.50 -9.24 -12.21
N ALA A 25 -0.59 -8.77 -11.35
CA ALA A 25 -0.86 -8.63 -9.92
C ALA A 25 -1.96 -7.59 -9.63
N ILE A 26 -2.00 -6.51 -10.40
CA ILE A 26 -3.02 -5.46 -10.28
C ILE A 26 -4.37 -5.96 -10.81
N ASP A 27 -4.40 -6.63 -11.95
CA ASP A 27 -5.62 -7.24 -12.51
C ASP A 27 -6.22 -8.26 -11.55
N GLN A 28 -5.38 -9.13 -10.95
CA GLN A 28 -5.80 -10.08 -9.93
C GLN A 28 -6.45 -9.40 -8.71
N MET A 29 -5.92 -8.25 -8.29
CA MET A 29 -6.50 -7.46 -7.20
C MET A 29 -7.87 -6.89 -7.54
N PHE A 30 -8.12 -6.53 -8.80
CA PHE A 30 -9.43 -6.03 -9.23
C PHE A 30 -10.46 -7.16 -9.38
N ASP A 31 -10.05 -8.32 -9.93
CA ASP A 31 -10.93 -9.47 -10.11
C ASP A 31 -11.30 -10.14 -8.77
N SER A 32 -10.33 -10.22 -7.86
CA SER A 32 -10.52 -10.71 -6.50
C SER A 32 -9.92 -9.71 -5.52
N PRO A 33 -10.74 -8.89 -4.83
CA PRO A 33 -10.26 -7.81 -3.98
C PRO A 33 -9.14 -8.27 -3.02
N ALA A 34 -7.91 -7.85 -3.32
CA ALA A 34 -6.71 -8.26 -2.60
C ALA A 34 -5.78 -7.06 -2.38
N CYS A 35 -5.10 -7.03 -1.23
CA CYS A 35 -3.98 -6.13 -1.01
C CYS A 35 -2.77 -6.63 -1.81
N VAL A 36 -2.13 -5.76 -2.60
CA VAL A 36 -0.89 -6.09 -3.33
C VAL A 36 0.27 -5.33 -2.72
N THR A 37 1.35 -6.04 -2.40
CA THR A 37 2.59 -5.45 -1.93
C THR A 37 3.74 -5.88 -2.84
N LEU A 38 4.51 -4.91 -3.34
CA LEU A 38 5.68 -5.14 -4.19
C LEU A 38 6.94 -4.71 -3.46
N THR A 39 7.89 -5.63 -3.32
CA THR A 39 9.26 -5.31 -2.87
C THR A 39 10.12 -5.03 -4.09
N LEU A 40 10.80 -3.89 -4.11
CA LEU A 40 11.44 -3.35 -5.31
C LEU A 40 12.90 -2.98 -5.07
N ARG A 41 13.74 -3.06 -6.11
CA ARG A 41 15.13 -2.58 -6.08
C ARG A 41 15.52 -1.89 -7.38
N ALA A 42 16.13 -0.72 -7.28
CA ALA A 42 16.58 0.04 -8.44
C ALA A 42 17.85 -0.55 -9.06
N GLU A 43 17.97 -0.40 -10.38
CA GLU A 43 19.19 -0.77 -11.12
C GLU A 43 20.41 0.01 -10.57
N THR A 44 21.52 -0.68 -10.30
CA THR A 44 22.76 -0.05 -9.81
C THR A 44 23.67 0.36 -10.96
N GLY A 45 24.51 1.37 -10.76
CA GLY A 45 25.49 1.80 -11.74
C GLY A 45 26.35 2.97 -11.26
N VAL A 46 27.21 3.50 -12.13
CA VAL A 46 28.05 4.66 -11.79
C VAL A 46 27.17 5.85 -11.42
N GLY A 47 27.32 6.37 -10.19
CA GLY A 47 26.48 7.46 -9.64
C GLY A 47 25.05 7.05 -9.26
N ARG A 48 24.79 5.75 -9.14
CA ARG A 48 23.49 5.13 -8.84
C ARG A 48 23.66 4.09 -7.73
N ASP A 49 23.68 4.59 -6.50
CA ASP A 49 23.70 3.75 -5.29
C ASP A 49 22.50 2.78 -5.26
N SER A 50 22.64 1.73 -4.45
CA SER A 50 21.54 0.83 -4.14
C SER A 50 20.36 1.61 -3.55
N LEU A 51 19.19 1.41 -4.14
CA LEU A 51 17.96 2.06 -3.73
C LEU A 51 16.88 0.99 -3.70
N ASP A 52 16.44 0.64 -2.49
CA ASP A 52 15.32 -0.26 -2.30
C ASP A 52 14.03 0.56 -2.24
N ALA A 53 12.92 -0.07 -2.59
CA ALA A 53 11.61 0.54 -2.52
C ALA A 53 10.53 -0.50 -2.19
N LYS A 54 9.38 0.01 -1.75
CA LYS A 54 8.21 -0.81 -1.50
C LYS A 54 6.97 -0.08 -2.00
N ILE A 55 6.08 -0.82 -2.65
CA ILE A 55 4.75 -0.36 -3.03
C ILE A 55 3.73 -1.19 -2.26
N ILE A 56 2.69 -0.55 -1.75
CA ILE A 56 1.45 -1.21 -1.33
C ILE A 56 0.30 -0.61 -2.12
N LEU A 57 -0.61 -1.46 -2.59
CA LEU A 57 -1.82 -1.12 -3.33
C LEU A 57 -3.02 -1.73 -2.60
N LEU A 58 -4.01 -0.89 -2.34
CA LEU A 58 -5.23 -1.23 -1.62
C LEU A 58 -6.44 -0.91 -2.50
N PRO A 59 -7.24 -1.93 -2.89
CA PRO A 59 -8.43 -1.70 -3.69
C PRO A 59 -9.49 -0.98 -2.86
N LEU A 60 -10.18 -0.02 -3.47
CA LEU A 60 -11.29 0.72 -2.89
C LEU A 60 -12.58 0.35 -3.62
N LYS A 61 -13.63 0.11 -2.87
CA LYS A 61 -14.98 -0.06 -3.42
C LYS A 61 -15.58 1.30 -3.74
N SER A 62 -16.28 1.36 -4.87
CA SER A 62 -17.20 2.41 -5.25
C SER A 62 -18.51 2.30 -4.46
N ASP A 63 -19.35 3.32 -4.54
CA ASP A 63 -20.69 3.33 -3.92
C ASP A 63 -21.59 2.22 -4.48
N PHE A 64 -21.33 1.78 -5.72
CA PHE A 64 -22.04 0.67 -6.38
C PHE A 64 -21.49 -0.72 -6.02
N GLY A 65 -20.45 -0.80 -5.17
CA GLY A 65 -19.86 -2.06 -4.71
C GLY A 65 -18.73 -2.61 -5.59
N ASP A 66 -18.52 -2.06 -6.78
CA ASP A 66 -17.42 -2.43 -7.68
C ASP A 66 -16.09 -1.85 -7.20
N VAL A 67 -14.99 -2.58 -7.43
CA VAL A 67 -13.63 -2.07 -7.20
C VAL A 67 -13.18 -1.29 -8.43
N SER A 68 -13.27 0.03 -8.39
CA SER A 68 -12.89 0.91 -9.50
C SER A 68 -11.64 1.75 -9.23
N ARG A 69 -11.21 1.83 -7.97
CA ARG A 69 -10.14 2.71 -7.51
C ARG A 69 -9.13 1.98 -6.65
N VAL A 70 -7.90 2.48 -6.62
CA VAL A 70 -6.83 1.93 -5.79
C VAL A 70 -6.13 3.06 -5.05
N LEU A 71 -5.91 2.85 -3.76
CA LEU A 71 -5.03 3.65 -2.93
C LEU A 71 -3.64 3.00 -2.90
N GLY A 72 -2.64 3.70 -3.42
CA GLY A 72 -1.26 3.25 -3.42
C GLY A 72 -0.37 4.08 -2.49
N ALA A 73 0.62 3.43 -1.89
CA ALA A 73 1.74 4.12 -1.24
C ALA A 73 3.07 3.58 -1.77
N PHE A 74 3.95 4.49 -2.17
CA PHE A 74 5.30 4.20 -2.64
C PHE A 74 6.33 4.79 -1.68
N VAL A 75 7.25 3.97 -1.20
CA VAL A 75 8.34 4.39 -0.33
C VAL A 75 9.68 3.93 -0.89
N THR A 76 10.70 4.76 -0.75
CA THR A 76 12.08 4.45 -1.14
C THR A 76 13.00 4.55 0.07
N ASN A 77 13.95 3.63 0.18
CA ASN A 77 15.00 3.64 1.20
C ASN A 77 16.37 3.61 0.52
N GLY A 78 17.18 4.63 0.77
CA GLY A 78 18.50 4.78 0.14
C GLY A 78 18.75 6.21 -0.33
N LYS A 79 19.88 6.43 -1.01
CA LYS A 79 20.11 7.69 -1.75
C LYS A 79 19.53 7.51 -3.15
N ILE A 80 18.63 8.40 -3.57
CA ILE A 80 18.01 8.29 -4.90
C ILE A 80 19.07 8.35 -6.02
N GLY A 81 20.11 9.17 -5.83
CA GLY A 81 21.17 9.36 -6.81
C GLY A 81 20.67 9.99 -8.11
N ARG A 82 21.24 9.57 -9.25
CA ARG A 82 20.91 10.10 -10.57
C ARG A 82 19.55 9.60 -11.08
N ALA A 83 18.57 10.51 -11.20
CA ALA A 83 17.25 10.24 -11.76
C ALA A 83 17.23 10.16 -13.30
N PRO A 84 16.20 9.55 -13.93
CA PRO A 84 15.16 8.71 -13.31
C PRO A 84 15.71 7.36 -12.83
N ARG A 85 15.04 6.76 -11.84
CA ARG A 85 15.36 5.42 -11.30
C ARG A 85 14.20 4.48 -11.63
N ARG A 86 14.49 3.39 -12.32
CA ARG A 86 13.56 2.28 -12.54
C ARG A 86 13.90 1.15 -11.58
N PHE A 87 12.88 0.40 -11.20
CA PHE A 87 12.97 -0.66 -10.21
C PHE A 87 12.64 -2.01 -10.84
N ASN A 88 13.38 -3.02 -10.39
CA ASN A 88 13.03 -4.42 -10.56
C ASN A 88 12.14 -4.88 -9.40
N ILE A 89 11.26 -5.84 -9.65
CA ILE A 89 10.37 -6.49 -8.71
C ILE A 89 11.12 -7.68 -8.12
N LEU A 90 11.40 -7.61 -6.82
CA LEU A 90 12.03 -8.69 -6.09
C LEU A 90 11.01 -9.69 -5.55
N GLU A 91 9.85 -9.18 -5.14
CA GLU A 91 8.79 -9.98 -4.51
C GLU A 91 7.43 -9.33 -4.77
N THR A 92 6.42 -10.18 -4.98
CA THR A 92 5.02 -9.80 -5.12
C THR A 92 4.20 -10.59 -4.10
N ASP A 93 3.64 -9.90 -3.11
CA ASP A 93 2.71 -10.45 -2.12
C ASP A 93 1.29 -10.02 -2.47
N VAL A 94 0.40 -10.98 -2.73
CA VAL A 94 -1.02 -10.74 -2.98
C VAL A 94 -1.79 -11.39 -1.85
N ARG A 95 -2.36 -10.56 -0.96
CA ARG A 95 -3.18 -11.01 0.15
C ARG A 95 -4.65 -10.71 -0.09
N PRO A 96 -5.51 -11.74 -0.26
CA PRO A 96 -6.95 -11.55 -0.36
C PRO A 96 -7.49 -10.75 0.82
N LEU A 97 -8.36 -9.79 0.55
CA LEU A 97 -9.13 -9.15 1.60
C LEU A 97 -10.23 -10.13 2.03
N LEU A 98 -10.45 -10.29 3.34
CA LEU A 98 -11.61 -11.03 3.80
C LEU A 98 -12.85 -10.34 3.22
N LYS A 99 -13.71 -11.11 2.55
CA LYS A 99 -15.02 -10.59 2.14
C LYS A 99 -15.70 -10.00 3.35
N ASP A 100 -16.16 -8.76 3.21
CA ASP A 100 -17.17 -8.21 4.10
C ASP A 100 -18.25 -9.27 4.35
N PRO A 101 -18.61 -9.58 5.60
CA PRO A 101 -19.79 -10.39 5.91
C PRO A 101 -21.11 -9.71 5.48
N THR A 102 -21.03 -8.54 4.87
CA THR A 102 -22.15 -7.71 4.41
C THR A 102 -22.76 -8.23 3.10
N GLY A 103 -23.18 -9.50 3.09
CA GLY A 103 -24.55 -9.76 2.66
C GLY A 103 -25.44 -9.32 3.81
N SER A 104 -25.95 -8.08 3.76
CA SER A 104 -26.96 -7.53 4.69
C SER A 104 -26.97 -8.10 6.12
N THR A 105 -26.02 -7.69 6.95
CA THR A 105 -26.11 -7.83 8.42
C THR A 105 -26.48 -6.51 9.09
N ALA A 106 -27.12 -5.59 8.36
CA ALA A 106 -27.76 -4.43 8.96
C ALA A 106 -29.06 -4.80 9.71
N ASP A 107 -29.62 -6.01 9.46
CA ASP A 107 -30.85 -6.47 10.12
C ASP A 107 -30.59 -7.29 11.42
N ALA A 108 -29.35 -7.68 11.71
CA ALA A 108 -29.07 -8.64 12.79
C ALA A 108 -28.57 -8.01 14.12
N ILE A 109 -28.34 -6.69 14.20
CA ILE A 109 -27.75 -6.05 15.40
C ILE A 109 -28.83 -5.54 16.38
N LEU A 110 -30.13 -5.63 16.05
CA LEU A 110 -31.22 -5.24 16.97
C LEU A 110 -31.63 -6.34 17.97
N SER A 111 -30.85 -7.42 18.15
CA SER A 111 -31.10 -8.41 19.18
C SER A 111 -29.94 -8.52 20.17
N SER A 112 -30.09 -7.69 21.22
CA SER A 112 -29.68 -7.90 22.62
C SER A 112 -28.22 -8.31 22.92
N ARG A 113 -27.39 -7.29 23.18
CA ARG A 113 -26.28 -7.44 24.12
C ARG A 113 -26.60 -6.65 25.40
N PRO A 114 -26.74 -7.29 26.58
CA PRO A 114 -26.95 -6.54 27.82
C PRO A 114 -25.69 -5.72 28.13
N ALA A 115 -25.90 -4.50 28.60
CA ALA A 115 -24.87 -3.51 28.87
C ALA A 115 -23.84 -4.03 29.91
N PRO A 116 -22.52 -3.97 29.63
CA PRO A 116 -21.51 -4.13 30.67
C PRO A 116 -21.48 -2.86 31.55
N GLN A 117 -21.60 -3.05 32.87
CA GLN A 117 -21.46 -1.97 33.85
C GLN A 117 -20.00 -1.51 33.96
N PRO A 118 -19.75 -0.22 34.27
CA PRO A 118 -18.39 0.30 34.43
C PRO A 118 -17.77 -0.26 35.71
N THR A 119 -16.60 -0.89 35.60
CA THR A 119 -15.72 -1.11 36.75
C THR A 119 -14.45 -0.31 36.48
N GLU A 120 -14.35 0.80 37.20
CA GLU A 120 -13.15 1.62 37.32
C GLU A 120 -12.03 0.79 37.92
N ASP A 121 -11.01 0.44 37.12
CA ASP A 121 -9.63 0.39 37.60
C ASP A 121 -8.69 0.37 36.39
N THR A 122 -8.09 1.52 36.09
CA THR A 122 -7.12 1.69 35.01
C THR A 122 -5.76 1.94 35.65
N PRO A 123 -4.72 1.13 35.41
CA PRO A 123 -3.37 1.65 35.42
C PRO A 123 -3.15 2.31 34.05
N VAL A 124 -3.15 3.65 34.07
CA VAL A 124 -2.75 4.52 32.97
C VAL A 124 -1.30 4.21 32.60
N ILE A 125 -1.10 3.67 31.40
CA ILE A 125 0.23 3.52 30.80
C ILE A 125 0.55 4.86 30.14
N SER A 126 1.46 5.62 30.76
CA SER A 126 1.92 6.92 30.28
C SER A 126 2.51 6.84 28.87
N ALA A 127 2.09 7.78 28.02
CA ALA A 127 2.37 7.85 26.59
C ALA A 127 3.75 8.46 26.24
N ASP A 128 4.81 8.10 26.98
CA ASP A 128 6.09 8.82 26.91
C ASP A 128 7.30 7.87 26.77
N GLU A 129 7.27 6.88 25.87
CA GLU A 129 8.52 6.29 25.36
C GLU A 129 8.32 5.46 24.08
N PHE A 130 8.15 6.16 22.95
CA PHE A 130 8.46 5.58 21.63
C PHE A 130 9.31 6.55 20.83
N GLN A 131 10.46 6.96 21.41
CA GLN A 131 11.51 7.61 20.64
C GLN A 131 12.24 6.56 19.78
N SER A 132 11.69 6.28 18.59
CA SER A 132 12.45 5.59 17.55
C SER A 132 13.41 6.58 16.89
N LYS A 133 14.70 6.40 17.22
CA LYS A 133 15.83 7.20 16.77
C LYS A 133 15.89 7.30 15.24
N SER A 134 16.03 8.54 14.79
CA SER A 134 16.30 9.04 13.44
C SER A 134 17.16 8.13 12.55
N SER A 135 16.65 7.81 11.35
CA SER A 135 17.45 7.87 10.13
C SER A 135 16.55 8.05 8.89
N LYS A 136 16.85 9.14 8.16
CA LYS A 136 16.56 9.37 6.73
C LYS A 136 15.08 9.31 6.33
N LYS A 137 14.46 10.50 6.27
CA LYS A 137 13.07 10.75 5.86
C LYS A 137 12.63 9.82 4.70
N PRO A 138 11.76 8.83 4.93
CA PRO A 138 11.20 8.04 3.85
C PRO A 138 10.39 8.95 2.93
N ASN A 139 10.66 8.90 1.63
CA ASN A 139 9.87 9.64 0.64
C ASN A 139 8.60 8.84 0.37
N LEU A 140 7.53 9.14 1.11
CA LEU A 140 6.20 8.55 0.91
C LEU A 140 5.45 9.33 -0.18
N GLN A 141 4.96 8.63 -1.19
CA GLN A 141 4.08 9.19 -2.20
C GLN A 141 2.78 8.39 -2.23
N VAL A 142 1.65 9.07 -2.03
CA VAL A 142 0.31 8.48 -2.22
C VAL A 142 -0.05 8.58 -3.70
N LEU A 143 -0.49 7.48 -4.27
CA LEU A 143 -0.85 7.37 -5.67
C LEU A 143 -2.29 6.89 -5.77
N THR A 144 -3.10 7.59 -6.57
CA THR A 144 -4.49 7.20 -6.85
C THR A 144 -4.57 6.74 -8.29
N PHE A 145 -5.20 5.59 -8.52
CA PHE A 145 -5.44 5.05 -9.86
C PHE A 145 -6.92 4.73 -10.00
N ASP A 146 -7.44 5.01 -11.19
CA ASP A 146 -8.79 4.68 -11.64
C ASP A 146 -8.63 3.76 -12.87
N ARG A 147 -9.58 2.85 -13.07
CA ARG A 147 -9.57 1.90 -14.21
C ARG A 147 -10.09 2.54 -15.49
#